data_AF-A0A7V5HIR9-F1
#
_entry.id   AF-A0A7V5HIR9-F1
#
_cell.length_a   1.000
_cell.length_b   1.000
_cell.length_c   1.000
_cell.angle_alpha   90.00
_cell.angle_beta   90.00
_cell.angle_gamma   90.00
#
_symmetry.space_group_name_H-M   'P 1'
#
loop_
_entity.id
_entity.type
_entity.pdbx_description
1 polymer ?
#
loop_
_entity_poly.entity_id
_entity_poly.type
_entity_poly.pdbx_seq_one_letter_code
_entity_poly.pdbx_strand_id
1 'polypeptide(L)'
;MSMKRRDFLKTAFLAGALTGLGLEPFSSLAAKGKRDTARKMIILGFDGLDPHLLEIFIRQGKLPAFARLWREGDFKRLGTSIPPQSPVAWSNFITGTDPGGHAIFD
;
A
#
# COMPACT_ATOMS: atom_id res chain seq x y z
N MET A 1 16.79 -28.27 -5.95
CA MET A 1 16.73 -28.76 -7.35
C MET A 1 17.39 -27.71 -8.24
N SER A 2 18.69 -27.85 -8.55
CA SER A 2 19.41 -26.83 -9.35
C SER A 2 19.08 -27.02 -10.84
N MET A 3 18.33 -26.08 -11.42
CA MET A 3 17.94 -26.14 -12.83
C MET A 3 19.12 -25.77 -13.75
N LYS A 4 19.40 -26.60 -14.75
CA LYS A 4 20.48 -26.32 -15.71
C LYS A 4 20.03 -25.22 -16.68
N ARG A 5 20.97 -24.36 -17.11
CA ARG A 5 20.73 -23.25 -18.06
C ARG A 5 19.99 -23.67 -19.33
N ARG A 6 20.30 -24.88 -19.84
CA ARG A 6 19.64 -25.44 -21.04
C ARG A 6 18.16 -25.74 -20.80
N ASP A 7 17.82 -26.16 -19.59
CA ASP A 7 16.44 -26.49 -19.24
C ASP A 7 15.63 -25.20 -19.07
N PHE A 8 16.23 -24.17 -18.47
CA PHE A 8 15.66 -22.82 -18.41
C PHE A 8 15.36 -22.24 -19.81
N LEU A 9 16.31 -22.33 -20.75
CA LEU A 9 16.12 -21.81 -22.11
C LEU A 9 15.00 -22.55 -22.87
N LYS A 10 14.87 -23.87 -22.67
CA LYS A 10 13.77 -24.64 -23.24
C LYS A 10 12.42 -24.22 -22.67
N THR A 11 12.33 -24.03 -21.36
CA THR A 11 11.09 -23.57 -20.69
C THR A 11 10.70 -22.16 -21.13
N ALA A 12 11.67 -21.24 -21.23
CA ALA A 12 11.43 -19.87 -21.68
C ALA A 12 10.95 -19.82 -23.15
N PHE A 13 11.54 -20.63 -24.02
CA PHE A 13 11.13 -20.72 -25.43
C PHE A 13 9.72 -21.31 -25.58
N LEU A 14 9.39 -22.35 -24.81
CA LEU A 14 8.05 -22.94 -24.81
C LEU A 14 6.98 -21.94 -24.33
N ALA A 15 7.27 -21.19 -23.26
CA ALA A 15 6.38 -20.16 -22.73
C ALA A 15 6.15 -19.03 -23.74
N GLY A 16 7.20 -18.60 -24.45
CA GLY A 16 7.11 -17.63 -25.53
C GLY A 16 6.28 -18.12 -26.72
N ALA A 17 6.45 -19.38 -27.12
CA ALA A 17 5.69 -19.99 -28.22
C ALA A 17 4.19 -20.14 -27.89
N LEU A 18 3.86 -20.50 -26.64
CA LEU A 18 2.47 -20.58 -26.16
C LEU A 18 1.79 -19.20 -26.14
N THR A 19 2.52 -18.17 -25.74
CA THR A 19 2.04 -16.77 -25.79
C THR A 19 1.79 -16.32 -27.24
N GLY A 20 2.69 -16.65 -28.17
CA GLY A 20 2.52 -16.35 -29.60
C GLY A 20 1.37 -17.08 -30.29
N LEU A 21 0.90 -18.20 -29.72
CA LEU A 21 -0.26 -18.96 -30.18
C LEU A 21 -1.57 -18.55 -29.48
N GLY A 22 -1.56 -17.51 -28.64
CA GLY A 22 -2.73 -17.05 -27.90
C GLY A 22 -3.20 -18.01 -26.80
N LEU A 23 -2.38 -19.00 -26.46
CA LEU A 23 -2.61 -19.91 -25.35
C LEU A 23 -1.93 -19.33 -24.11
N GLU A 24 -2.58 -18.36 -23.47
CA GLU A 24 -2.12 -17.67 -22.25
C GLU A 24 -1.79 -18.67 -21.13
N PRO A 25 -0.53 -19.08 -20.93
CA PRO A 25 -0.17 -20.05 -19.89
C PRO A 25 -0.09 -19.37 -18.51
N PHE A 26 -0.23 -18.04 -18.46
CA PHE A 26 -0.09 -17.17 -17.30
C PHE A 26 -1.39 -16.57 -16.80
N SER A 27 -2.55 -17.17 -17.10
CA SER A 27 -3.83 -16.83 -16.46
C SER A 27 -3.82 -17.04 -14.93
N SER A 28 -2.79 -17.70 -14.38
CA SER A 28 -2.65 -17.99 -12.95
C SER A 28 -1.85 -16.97 -12.14
N LEU A 29 -1.36 -15.87 -12.72
CA LEU A 29 -0.90 -14.70 -11.95
C LEU A 29 -2.10 -13.84 -11.49
N ALA A 30 -3.23 -14.47 -11.18
CA ALA A 30 -4.26 -13.83 -10.38
C ALA A 30 -3.64 -13.55 -9.00
N ALA A 31 -3.48 -12.27 -8.68
CA ALA A 31 -3.01 -11.82 -7.36
C ALA A 31 -3.81 -12.56 -6.28
N LYS A 32 -3.15 -13.51 -5.60
CA LYS A 32 -3.72 -14.38 -4.58
C LYS A 32 -3.87 -13.59 -3.27
N GLY A 33 -4.67 -12.53 -3.32
CA GLY A 33 -4.85 -11.56 -2.23
C GLY A 33 -6.28 -11.02 -2.10
N LYS A 34 -7.17 -11.35 -3.03
CA LYS A 34 -8.58 -10.92 -2.94
C LYS A 34 -9.33 -11.82 -1.96
N ARG A 35 -9.20 -11.57 -0.66
CA ARG A 35 -10.20 -12.07 0.30
C ARG A 35 -11.54 -11.45 -0.09
N ASP A 36 -12.55 -12.28 -0.30
CA ASP A 36 -13.88 -11.78 -0.63
C ASP A 36 -14.58 -11.28 0.62
N THR A 37 -14.11 -10.15 1.13
CA THR A 37 -14.78 -9.44 2.21
C THR A 37 -16.02 -8.73 1.66
N ALA A 38 -17.14 -8.84 2.38
CA ALA A 38 -18.40 -8.18 2.03
C ALA A 38 -18.26 -6.64 1.96
N ARG A 39 -17.25 -6.08 2.65
CA ARG A 39 -16.88 -4.66 2.58
C ARG A 39 -15.42 -4.52 2.18
N LYS A 40 -15.16 -3.66 1.20
CA LYS A 40 -13.79 -3.26 0.84
C LYS A 40 -13.40 -2.02 1.64
N MET A 41 -12.15 -1.94 2.05
CA MET A 41 -11.59 -0.83 2.82
C MET A 41 -10.36 -0.30 2.09
N ILE A 42 -10.25 1.02 2.02
CA ILE A 42 -9.07 1.73 1.53
C ILE A 42 -8.58 2.60 2.70
N ILE A 43 -7.28 2.52 2.98
CA ILE A 43 -6.62 3.43 3.91
C ILE A 43 -5.63 4.25 3.10
N LEU A 44 -5.76 5.57 3.16
CA LEU A 44 -4.84 6.52 2.52
C LEU A 44 -4.02 7.17 3.64
N GLY A 45 -2.70 6.99 3.60
CA GLY A 45 -1.80 7.73 4.46
C GLY A 45 -0.97 8.70 3.64
N PHE A 46 -0.78 9.90 4.18
CA PHE A 46 -0.04 10.99 3.57
C PHE A 46 1.17 11.28 4.44
N ASP A 47 2.37 11.12 3.89
CA ASP A 47 3.59 11.42 4.64
C ASP A 47 3.78 12.94 4.79
N GLY A 48 4.24 13.38 5.97
CA GLY A 48 4.47 14.78 6.28
C GLY A 48 3.22 15.68 6.26
N LEU A 49 2.02 15.12 6.35
CA LEU A 49 0.78 15.90 6.37
C LEU A 49 0.59 16.62 7.71
N ASP A 50 0.75 17.93 7.71
CA ASP A 50 0.50 18.77 8.88
C ASP A 50 -1.01 19.09 9.06
N PRO A 51 -1.62 18.74 10.21
CA PRO A 51 -3.05 18.95 10.42
C PRO A 51 -3.45 20.43 10.57
N HIS A 52 -2.54 21.33 10.92
CA HIS A 52 -2.80 22.76 10.97
C HIS A 52 -2.82 23.38 9.57
N LEU A 53 -1.86 23.04 8.71
CA LEU A 53 -1.87 23.46 7.30
C LEU A 53 -3.08 22.92 6.55
N LEU A 54 -3.47 21.67 6.82
CA LEU A 54 -4.67 21.07 6.24
C LEU A 54 -5.93 21.90 6.55
N GLU A 55 -6.11 22.29 7.82
CA GLU A 55 -7.22 23.15 8.25
C GLU A 55 -7.21 24.52 7.56
N ILE A 56 -6.05 25.16 7.46
CA ILE A 56 -5.89 26.45 6.79
C ILE A 56 -6.33 26.34 5.32
N PHE A 57 -5.84 25.33 4.60
CA PHE A 57 -6.14 25.19 3.17
C PHE A 57 -7.57 24.73 2.88
N ILE A 58 -8.20 23.97 3.79
CA ILE A 58 -9.63 23.67 3.72
C ILE A 58 -10.45 24.96 3.89
N ARG A 59 -10.13 25.78 4.90
CA ARG A 59 -10.82 27.08 5.13
C ARG A 59 -10.65 28.06 3.98
N GLN A 60 -9.50 28.02 3.29
CA GLN A 60 -9.26 28.80 2.07
C GLN A 60 -9.98 28.26 0.82
N GLY A 61 -10.68 27.12 0.93
CA GLY A 61 -11.38 26.51 -0.21
C GLY A 61 -10.46 25.79 -1.20
N LYS A 62 -9.18 25.57 -0.87
CA LYS A 62 -8.18 24.95 -1.77
C LYS A 62 -8.23 23.43 -1.79
N LEU A 63 -8.84 22.82 -0.78
CA LEU A 63 -8.90 21.37 -0.62
C LEU A 63 -10.36 20.85 -0.56
N PRO A 64 -11.12 20.95 -1.68
CA PRO A 64 -12.55 20.63 -1.69
C PRO A 64 -12.85 19.14 -1.37
N ALA A 65 -11.96 18.23 -1.76
CA ALA A 65 -12.09 16.80 -1.46
C ALA A 65 -11.95 16.51 0.04
N PHE A 66 -10.92 17.09 0.70
CA PHE A 66 -10.76 16.98 2.16
C PHE A 66 -11.90 17.66 2.91
N ALA A 67 -12.36 18.83 2.44
CA ALA A 67 -13.51 19.52 3.03
C ALA A 67 -14.77 18.65 3.00
N ARG A 68 -15.00 17.92 1.90
CA ARG A 68 -16.10 16.97 1.77
C ARG A 68 -15.95 15.80 2.75
N LEU A 69 -14.78 15.16 2.79
CA LEU A 69 -14.49 14.06 3.72
C LEU A 69 -14.66 14.46 5.19
N TRP A 70 -14.25 15.68 5.55
CA TRP A 70 -14.42 16.21 6.88
C TRP A 70 -15.91 16.32 7.25
N ARG A 71 -16.76 16.82 6.35
CA ARG A 71 -18.20 16.96 6.62
C ARG A 71 -18.96 15.63 6.65
N GLU A 72 -18.57 14.68 5.80
CA GLU A 72 -19.26 13.39 5.65
C GLU A 72 -18.76 12.33 6.65
N GLY A 73 -17.58 12.53 7.25
CA GLY A 73 -16.92 11.58 8.13
C GLY A 73 -16.58 12.14 9.52
N ASP A 74 -15.62 11.49 10.18
CA ASP A 74 -15.07 11.91 11.47
C ASP A 74 -13.62 12.39 11.27
N PHE A 75 -13.26 13.47 11.95
CA PHE A 75 -11.93 14.07 11.87
C PHE A 75 -11.38 14.30 13.27
N LYS A 76 -10.25 13.65 13.58
CA LYS A 76 -9.59 13.72 14.88
C LYS A 76 -8.11 13.97 14.72
N ARG A 77 -7.56 14.83 15.57
CA ARG A 77 -6.12 14.96 15.72
C ARG A 77 -5.59 13.72 16.44
N LEU A 78 -4.59 13.09 15.85
CA LEU A 78 -3.88 11.95 16.41
C LEU A 78 -2.46 12.36 16.78
N GLY A 79 -1.88 11.69 17.78
CA GLY A 79 -0.44 11.74 18.01
C GLY A 79 0.32 11.02 16.91
N THR A 80 1.62 11.32 16.79
CA THR A 80 2.54 10.61 15.90
C THR A 80 3.41 9.64 16.71
N SER A 81 4.27 8.86 16.03
CA SER A 81 5.27 8.00 16.67
C SER A 81 6.33 8.80 17.43
N ILE A 82 7.04 8.13 18.33
CA ILE A 82 8.25 8.65 18.98
C ILE A 82 9.40 7.70 18.66
N PRO A 83 10.41 8.09 17.85
CA PRO A 83 10.56 9.40 17.21
C PRO A 83 9.56 9.62 16.05
N PRO A 84 9.27 10.88 15.67
CA PRO A 84 8.31 11.23 14.62
C PRO A 84 8.94 11.12 13.22
N GLN A 85 9.51 9.96 12.89
CA GLN A 85 10.15 9.68 11.61
C GLN A 85 9.27 8.75 10.77
N SER A 86 9.27 8.94 9.45
CA SER A 86 8.46 8.15 8.51
C SER A 86 8.61 6.63 8.69
N PRO A 87 9.82 6.03 8.72
CA PRO A 87 9.95 4.58 8.89
C PRO A 87 9.37 4.07 10.21
N VAL A 88 9.49 4.84 11.29
CA VAL A 88 8.93 4.51 12.60
C VAL A 88 7.40 4.62 12.59
N ALA A 89 6.84 5.72 12.09
CA ALA A 89 5.40 5.95 12.04
C ALA A 89 4.65 4.91 11.19
N TRP A 90 5.20 4.56 10.02
CA TRP A 90 4.62 3.54 9.15
C TRP A 90 4.72 2.14 9.76
N SER A 91 5.80 1.85 10.48
CA SER A 91 5.95 0.59 11.21
C SER A 91 4.93 0.47 12.34
N ASN A 92 4.75 1.54 13.14
CA ASN A 92 3.67 1.60 14.14
C ASN A 92 2.30 1.31 13.51
N PHE A 93 1.99 1.97 12.38
CA PHE A 93 0.70 1.86 11.71
C PHE A 93 0.42 0.44 11.17
N ILE A 94 1.41 -0.17 10.50
CA ILE A 94 1.23 -1.49 9.85
C ILE A 94 1.19 -2.62 10.89
N THR A 95 2.00 -2.52 11.94
CA THR A 95 2.14 -3.58 12.95
C THR A 95 1.15 -3.45 14.10
N GLY A 96 0.66 -2.23 14.37
CA GLY A 96 -0.17 -1.93 15.53
C GLY A 96 0.60 -1.91 16.86
N THR A 97 1.94 -1.86 16.82
CA THR A 97 2.80 -1.79 18.01
C THR A 97 3.63 -0.49 18.01
N ASP A 98 4.36 -0.22 19.10
CA ASP A 98 5.31 0.89 19.17
C ASP A 98 6.73 0.42 18.74
N PRO A 99 7.74 1.31 18.75
CA PRO A 99 9.11 0.93 18.36
C PRO A 99 9.69 -0.23 19.16
N GLY A 100 9.28 -0.40 20.43
CA GLY A 100 9.67 -1.55 21.24
C GLY A 100 9.12 -2.87 20.71
N GLY A 101 7.94 -2.83 20.07
CA GLY A 101 7.30 -4.01 19.49
C GLY A 101 7.81 -4.40 18.10
N HIS A 102 8.15 -3.44 17.24
CA HIS A 102 8.60 -3.72 15.86
C HIS A 102 10.09 -3.50 15.62
N ALA A 103 10.84 -3.00 16.61
CA ALA A 103 12.31 -2.83 16.60
C ALA A 103 12.86 -1.91 15.48
N ILE A 104 12.07 -0.95 15.00
CA ILE A 104 12.51 0.08 14.05
C ILE A 104 12.52 1.41 14.80
N PHE A 105 13.65 2.09 14.81
CA PHE A 105 13.87 3.27 15.66
C PHE A 105 14.32 4.51 14.87
N ASP A 106 14.66 4.36 13.59
CA ASP A 106 15.18 5.40 12.69
C ASP A 106 14.77 5.23 11.22
#